data_AF-A0A3B0MFL4-F1
#
_entry.id   AF-A0A3B0MFL4-F1
#
_cell.length_a   1.000
_cell.length_b   1.000
_cell.length_c   1.000
_cell.angle_alpha   90.00
_cell.angle_beta   90.00
_cell.angle_gamma   90.00
#
_symmetry.space_group_name_H-M   'P 1'
#
loop_
_entity.id
_entity.type
_entity.pdbx_description
1 polymer ?
#
loop_
_entity_poly.entity_id
_entity_poly.type
_entity_poly.pdbx_seq_one_letter_code
_entity_poly.pdbx_strand_id
1 'polypeptide(L)'
;MYAKRFRTKASGILLAAIVAIPSGVLAEDTPYSREQIVQALITSVDLGAARAVCIGTKSDCAPQADGLDMRVGFAFDSDVLDPSAQDALRVFAAALRDPRLEQAIFKVEGHTDAVGAEIYNLDLSERRARAVHDFLREQGLPQARLEAVGLGQSAPRVADPRDPANRRVELHAVLR
;
A
#
# COMPACT_ATOMS: atom_id res chain seq x y z
N MET A 1 -34.22 25.13 69.86
CA MET A 1 -32.95 24.37 69.82
C MET A 1 -33.24 22.93 70.24
N TYR A 2 -33.25 21.97 69.32
CA TYR A 2 -33.62 20.58 69.62
C TYR A 2 -32.62 19.62 68.96
N ALA A 3 -31.82 18.95 69.78
CA ALA A 3 -30.88 17.91 69.39
C ALA A 3 -31.60 16.57 69.16
N LYS A 4 -31.25 15.84 68.09
CA LYS A 4 -31.69 14.46 67.87
C LYS A 4 -30.53 13.55 67.44
N ARG A 5 -30.13 12.72 68.39
CA ARG A 5 -29.88 11.25 68.38
C ARG A 5 -29.30 10.55 67.13
N PHE A 6 -28.25 9.78 67.41
CA PHE A 6 -27.66 8.64 66.68
C PHE A 6 -28.67 7.53 66.26
N ARG A 7 -28.47 6.92 65.07
CA ARG A 7 -28.06 5.50 64.86
C ARG A 7 -28.08 5.09 63.37
N THR A 8 -27.01 4.43 62.95
CA THR A 8 -26.74 3.53 61.80
C THR A 8 -27.92 2.97 60.98
N LYS A 9 -27.76 2.93 59.65
CA LYS A 9 -28.00 1.75 58.77
C LYS A 9 -27.13 1.83 57.52
N ALA A 10 -26.37 0.76 57.26
CA ALA A 10 -25.71 0.51 55.99
C ALA A 10 -26.75 0.14 54.92
N SER A 11 -26.56 0.64 53.69
CA SER A 11 -27.18 0.07 52.50
C SER A 11 -26.24 0.34 51.34
N GLY A 12 -25.68 -0.74 50.80
CA GLY A 12 -24.81 -0.72 49.65
C GLY A 12 -25.57 -0.21 48.44
N ILE A 13 -24.97 0.74 47.73
CA ILE A 13 -25.37 1.12 46.39
C ILE A 13 -24.27 0.61 45.47
N LEU A 14 -24.67 -0.31 44.60
CA LEU A 14 -23.90 -0.87 43.50
C LEU A 14 -23.27 0.29 42.71
N LEU A 15 -21.94 0.39 42.71
CA LEU A 15 -21.21 1.15 41.72
C LEU A 15 -21.40 0.43 40.37
N ALA A 16 -22.35 0.92 39.57
CA ALA A 16 -22.38 0.60 38.15
C ALA A 16 -21.10 1.17 37.54
N ALA A 17 -20.10 0.30 37.34
CA ALA A 17 -18.95 0.61 36.52
C ALA A 17 -19.46 0.82 35.10
N ILE A 18 -19.65 2.07 34.71
CA ILE A 18 -19.80 2.46 33.31
C ILE A 18 -18.44 2.16 32.69
N VAL A 19 -18.27 0.95 32.15
CA VAL A 19 -17.20 0.66 31.20
C VAL A 19 -17.51 1.55 30.01
N ALA A 20 -16.79 2.67 29.91
CA ALA A 20 -16.75 3.45 28.69
C ALA A 20 -16.19 2.53 27.60
N ILE A 21 -17.08 1.94 26.81
CA ILE A 21 -16.72 1.35 25.53
C ILE A 21 -16.26 2.55 24.71
N PRO A 22 -14.97 2.65 24.30
CA PRO A 22 -14.56 3.73 23.43
C PRO A 22 -15.34 3.56 22.12
N SER A 23 -16.28 4.46 21.91
CA SER A 23 -17.03 4.57 20.67
C SER A 23 -16.05 4.76 19.52
N GLY A 24 -16.03 3.80 18.59
CA GLY A 24 -15.48 3.97 17.25
C GLY A 24 -13.98 4.27 17.24
N VAL A 25 -13.18 3.21 17.20
CA VAL A 25 -11.91 3.27 16.45
C VAL A 25 -12.31 3.61 15.01
N LEU A 26 -12.09 4.88 14.63
CA LEU A 26 -11.98 5.26 13.23
C LEU A 26 -10.98 4.29 12.62
N ALA A 27 -11.37 3.56 11.58
CA ALA A 27 -10.50 2.63 10.87
C ALA A 27 -9.20 3.37 10.55
N GLU A 28 -8.15 3.10 11.32
CA GLU A 28 -6.86 3.71 11.08
C GLU A 28 -6.38 3.19 9.73
N ASP A 29 -5.97 4.13 8.88
CA ASP A 29 -5.32 3.93 7.60
C ASP A 29 -3.95 3.25 7.81
N THR A 30 -3.99 2.02 8.31
CA THR A 30 -2.82 1.23 8.67
C THR A 30 -2.19 0.65 7.41
N PRO A 31 -0.86 0.80 7.22
CA PRO A 31 -0.16 0.13 6.14
C PRO A 31 -0.37 -1.38 6.22
N TYR A 32 -0.48 -2.04 5.07
CA TYR A 32 -0.60 -3.50 5.00
C TYR A 32 0.57 -4.20 5.71
N SER A 33 0.27 -5.22 6.51
CA SER A 33 1.28 -6.05 7.15
C SER A 33 1.97 -6.98 6.14
N ARG A 34 3.21 -7.39 6.45
CA ARG A 34 3.97 -8.37 5.66
C ARG A 34 3.14 -9.60 5.29
N GLU A 35 2.46 -10.22 6.27
CA GLU A 35 1.72 -11.46 6.01
C GLU A 35 0.53 -11.22 5.08
N GLN A 36 -0.15 -10.08 5.20
CA GLN A 36 -1.24 -9.73 4.28
C GLN A 36 -0.73 -9.57 2.85
N ILE A 37 0.43 -8.94 2.67
CA ILE A 37 1.06 -8.80 1.35
C ILE A 37 1.44 -10.17 0.79
N VAL A 38 2.11 -11.01 1.59
CA VAL A 38 2.55 -12.34 1.13
C VAL A 38 1.34 -13.22 0.78
N GLN A 39 0.33 -13.29 1.65
CA GLN A 39 -0.84 -14.14 1.41
C GLN A 39 -1.57 -13.72 0.13
N ALA A 40 -1.66 -12.42 -0.11
CA ALA A 40 -2.35 -11.92 -1.28
C ALA A 40 -1.54 -12.12 -2.58
N LEU A 41 -0.21 -12.12 -2.51
CA LEU A 41 0.66 -12.52 -3.63
C LEU A 41 0.62 -14.02 -3.92
N ILE A 42 0.60 -14.88 -2.91
CA ILE A 42 0.47 -16.33 -3.12
C ILE A 42 -0.90 -16.67 -3.74
N THR A 43 -1.96 -16.06 -3.20
CA THR A 43 -3.32 -16.32 -3.70
C THR A 43 -3.50 -15.85 -5.15
N SER A 44 -2.81 -14.78 -5.58
CA SER A 44 -2.83 -14.33 -6.98
C SER A 44 -2.02 -15.25 -7.90
N VAL A 45 -0.85 -15.72 -7.43
CA VAL A 45 0.00 -16.71 -8.10
C VAL A 45 -0.75 -18.03 -8.35
N ASP A 46 -1.41 -18.59 -7.33
CA ASP A 46 -2.09 -19.89 -7.44
C ASP A 46 -3.35 -19.85 -8.33
N LEU A 47 -3.94 -18.67 -8.54
CA LEU A 47 -5.16 -18.50 -9.33
C LEU A 47 -4.89 -18.08 -10.78
N GLY A 48 -3.62 -17.97 -11.20
CA GLY A 48 -3.24 -17.53 -12.55
C GLY A 48 -3.74 -16.12 -12.89
N ALA A 49 -4.12 -15.33 -11.88
CA ALA A 49 -4.71 -14.01 -12.02
C ALA A 49 -3.89 -13.04 -11.18
N ALA A 50 -3.19 -12.11 -11.84
CA ALA A 50 -2.61 -10.96 -11.17
C ALA A 50 -3.77 -10.23 -10.47
N ARG A 51 -3.76 -10.13 -9.14
CA ARG A 51 -4.78 -9.36 -8.38
C ARG A 51 -4.10 -8.25 -7.61
N ALA A 52 -4.69 -7.05 -7.63
CA ALA A 52 -4.13 -5.90 -6.96
C ALA A 52 -4.19 -5.99 -5.45
N VAL A 53 -3.01 -6.08 -4.87
CA VAL A 53 -2.75 -5.71 -3.49
C VAL A 53 -2.24 -4.29 -3.54
N CYS A 54 -3.06 -3.36 -3.07
CA CYS A 54 -2.64 -1.98 -2.96
C CYS A 54 -1.69 -1.84 -1.76
N ILE A 55 -0.62 -1.06 -1.86
CA ILE A 55 0.25 -0.76 -0.71
C ILE A 55 0.24 0.75 -0.47
N GLY A 56 -0.39 1.14 0.62
CA GLY A 56 -0.73 2.52 0.97
C GLY A 56 -1.82 2.51 2.06
N THR A 57 -2.53 3.62 2.21
CA THR A 57 -3.71 3.67 3.10
C THR A 57 -4.95 3.10 2.40
N LYS A 58 -5.99 2.72 3.15
CA LYS A 58 -7.22 2.16 2.55
C LYS A 58 -7.90 3.15 1.61
N SER A 59 -7.77 4.45 1.89
CA SER A 59 -8.32 5.54 1.08
C SER A 59 -7.53 5.79 -0.22
N ASP A 60 -6.25 5.43 -0.28
CA ASP A 60 -5.43 5.50 -1.50
C ASP A 60 -5.80 4.42 -2.53
N CYS A 61 -6.54 3.40 -2.10
CA CYS A 61 -6.78 2.17 -2.84
C CYS A 61 -8.19 2.11 -3.43
N ALA A 62 -8.41 2.76 -4.58
CA ALA A 62 -9.62 2.54 -5.38
C ALA A 62 -9.64 1.12 -5.98
N PRO A 63 -10.78 0.41 -5.98
CA PRO A 63 -10.83 -1.02 -6.27
C PRO A 63 -10.98 -1.27 -7.77
N GLN A 64 -9.88 -1.38 -8.52
CA GLN A 64 -9.80 -2.08 -9.81
C GLN A 64 -8.34 -2.13 -10.27
N ALA A 65 -7.66 -3.27 -10.11
CA ALA A 65 -6.51 -3.61 -10.93
C ALA A 65 -6.20 -5.11 -10.82
N ASP A 66 -5.78 -5.68 -11.95
CA ASP A 66 -5.14 -6.98 -12.02
C ASP A 66 -3.64 -6.78 -11.71
N GLY A 67 -3.16 -7.28 -10.57
CA GLY A 67 -1.76 -7.23 -10.10
C GLY A 67 -1.44 -6.13 -9.08
N LEU A 68 -0.43 -6.33 -8.21
CA LEU A 68 -0.22 -5.53 -7.00
C LEU A 68 0.15 -4.06 -7.30
N ASP A 69 -0.83 -3.19 -7.07
CA ASP A 69 -0.72 -1.74 -7.23
C ASP A 69 -0.05 -1.11 -6.01
N MET A 70 1.27 -1.06 -6.01
CA MET A 70 1.98 -0.29 -5.00
C MET A 70 2.00 1.18 -5.41
N ARG A 71 1.07 1.98 -4.90
CA ARG A 71 1.01 3.41 -5.20
C ARG A 71 2.21 4.15 -4.58
N VAL A 72 3.32 4.19 -5.32
CA VAL A 72 4.50 4.99 -4.98
C VAL A 72 4.22 6.43 -5.36
N GLY A 73 4.14 7.29 -4.34
CA GLY A 73 4.04 8.73 -4.54
C GLY A 73 5.32 9.29 -5.15
N PHE A 74 5.18 10.04 -6.24
CA PHE A 74 6.24 10.89 -6.78
C PHE A 74 5.75 12.33 -6.82
N ALA A 75 6.63 13.28 -6.50
CA ALA A 75 6.36 14.68 -6.77
C ALA A 75 6.15 14.91 -8.28
N PHE A 76 5.47 16.02 -8.63
CA PHE A 76 5.31 16.41 -10.03
C PHE A 76 6.67 16.46 -10.71
N ASP A 77 6.76 15.83 -11.88
CA ASP A 77 7.97 15.73 -12.68
C ASP A 77 9.21 15.09 -12.00
N SER A 78 8.98 14.31 -10.94
CA SER A 78 10.04 13.66 -10.18
C SER A 78 10.02 12.13 -10.32
N ASP A 79 11.20 11.54 -10.23
CA ASP A 79 11.49 10.11 -10.06
C ASP A 79 12.16 9.82 -8.69
N VAL A 80 12.21 10.81 -7.80
CA VAL A 80 12.76 10.67 -6.45
C VAL A 80 11.73 10.06 -5.52
N LEU A 81 12.10 8.96 -4.87
CA LEU A 81 11.33 8.31 -3.81
C LEU A 81 11.41 9.13 -2.52
N ASP A 82 10.28 9.70 -2.09
CA ASP A 82 10.20 10.38 -0.80
C ASP A 82 10.30 9.39 0.39
N PRO A 83 10.52 9.87 1.63
CA PRO A 83 10.67 8.98 2.78
C PRO A 83 9.48 8.04 3.03
N SER A 84 8.25 8.50 2.76
CA SER A 84 7.04 7.69 2.95
C SER A 84 6.95 6.57 1.91
N ALA A 85 7.28 6.87 0.66
CA ALA A 85 7.43 5.88 -0.40
C ALA A 85 8.49 4.84 -0.05
N GLN A 86 9.64 5.27 0.49
CA GLN A 86 10.70 4.37 0.92
C GLN A 86 10.27 3.47 2.10
N ASP A 87 9.50 3.99 3.06
CA ASP A 87 8.93 3.20 4.16
C ASP A 87 8.00 2.09 3.65
N ALA A 88 7.08 2.43 2.75
CA ALA A 88 6.18 1.46 2.13
C ALA A 88 6.97 0.39 1.35
N LEU A 89 7.97 0.82 0.57
CA LEU A 89 8.85 -0.07 -0.19
C LEU A 89 9.68 -1.00 0.70
N ARG A 90 10.09 -0.57 1.91
CA ARG A 90 10.80 -1.44 2.87
C ARG A 90 9.92 -2.58 3.36
N VAL A 91 8.67 -2.27 3.74
CA VAL A 91 7.68 -3.28 4.15
C VAL A 91 7.44 -4.26 3.00
N PHE A 92 7.34 -3.73 1.78
CA PHE A 92 7.10 -4.53 0.61
C PHE A 92 8.28 -5.44 0.25
N ALA A 93 9.50 -4.92 0.26
CA ALA A 93 10.71 -5.72 0.05
C ALA A 93 10.87 -6.83 1.09
N ALA A 94 10.43 -6.60 2.35
CA ALA A 94 10.40 -7.65 3.36
C ALA A 94 9.39 -8.76 3.02
N ALA A 95 8.24 -8.42 2.43
CA ALA A 95 7.26 -9.41 1.96
C ALA A 95 7.76 -10.19 0.73
N LEU A 96 8.36 -9.52 -0.26
CA LEU A 96 8.83 -10.18 -1.48
C LEU A 96 10.00 -11.16 -1.27
N ARG A 97 10.71 -11.02 -0.15
CA ARG A 97 11.75 -11.95 0.31
C ARG A 97 11.20 -13.13 1.09
N ASP A 98 9.88 -13.25 1.26
CA ASP A 98 9.28 -14.43 1.89
C ASP A 98 9.62 -15.69 1.07
N PRO A 99 10.06 -16.79 1.71
CA PRO A 99 10.44 -18.01 1.00
C PRO A 99 9.35 -18.58 0.10
N ARG A 100 8.08 -18.33 0.44
CA ARG A 100 6.93 -18.76 -0.39
C ARG A 100 6.87 -18.06 -1.74
N LEU A 101 7.55 -16.92 -1.89
CA LEU A 101 7.63 -16.14 -3.12
C LEU A 101 8.98 -16.28 -3.83
N GLU A 102 9.88 -17.15 -3.37
CA GLU A 102 11.28 -17.21 -3.84
C GLU A 102 11.43 -17.36 -5.37
N GLN A 103 10.49 -18.08 -6.01
CA GLN A 103 10.46 -18.30 -7.46
C GLN A 103 9.72 -17.20 -8.24
N ALA A 104 9.03 -16.29 -7.55
CA ALA A 104 8.27 -15.22 -8.19
C ALA A 104 9.21 -14.16 -8.79
N ILE A 105 8.89 -13.74 -10.01
CA ILE A 105 9.50 -12.60 -10.70
C ILE A 105 8.50 -11.45 -10.64
N PHE A 106 8.98 -10.23 -10.45
CA PHE A 106 8.13 -9.05 -10.37
C PHE A 106 8.46 -8.07 -11.49
N LYS A 107 7.43 -7.66 -12.22
CA LYS A 107 7.50 -6.58 -13.19
C LYS A 107 7.10 -5.27 -12.52
N VAL A 108 8.00 -4.29 -12.55
CA VAL A 108 7.83 -2.94 -12.00
C VAL A 108 7.43 -2.02 -13.16
N GLU A 109 6.17 -1.61 -13.21
CA GLU A 109 5.62 -0.82 -14.30
C GLU A 109 5.42 0.63 -13.88
N GLY A 110 6.05 1.57 -14.58
CA GLY A 110 5.84 3.00 -14.35
C GLY A 110 4.75 3.56 -15.24
N HIS A 111 3.95 4.48 -14.70
CA HIS A 111 2.88 5.17 -15.42
C HIS A 111 2.90 6.68 -15.18
N THR A 112 2.37 7.42 -16.15
CA THR A 112 2.10 8.87 -16.05
C THR A 112 0.63 9.15 -16.34
N ASP A 113 0.20 10.37 -16.02
CA ASP A 113 -0.98 10.95 -16.65
C ASP A 113 -0.66 11.36 -18.10
N ALA A 114 -1.66 11.83 -18.83
CA ALA A 114 -1.56 12.27 -20.22
C ALA A 114 -1.21 13.76 -20.36
N VAL A 115 -0.62 14.37 -19.34
CA VAL A 115 -0.09 15.74 -19.43
C VAL A 115 1.31 15.68 -20.04
N GLY A 116 1.54 16.42 -21.13
CA GLY A 116 2.83 16.46 -21.81
C GLY A 116 2.92 15.57 -23.05
N ALA A 117 4.15 15.42 -23.58
CA ALA A 117 4.40 14.63 -24.78
C ALA A 117 4.53 13.14 -24.44
N GLU A 118 4.05 12.26 -25.32
CA GLU A 118 4.07 10.81 -25.11
C GLU A 118 5.49 10.26 -24.87
N ILE A 119 6.46 10.68 -25.70
CA ILE A 119 7.87 10.25 -25.56
C ILE A 119 8.44 10.70 -24.20
N TYR A 120 8.09 11.90 -23.74
CA TYR A 120 8.50 12.41 -22.45
C TYR A 120 7.93 11.55 -21.31
N ASN A 121 6.63 11.26 -21.40
CA ASN A 121 5.92 10.44 -20.43
C ASN A 121 6.45 9.01 -20.37
N LEU A 122 6.82 8.44 -21.51
CA LEU A 122 7.46 7.12 -21.58
C LEU A 122 8.79 7.11 -20.81
N ASP A 123 9.69 8.05 -21.11
CA ASP A 123 10.99 8.17 -20.46
C ASP A 123 10.86 8.44 -18.94
N LEU A 124 9.97 9.35 -18.53
CA LEU A 124 9.68 9.63 -17.11
C LEU A 124 9.16 8.38 -16.37
N SER A 125 8.22 7.65 -16.98
CA SER A 125 7.67 6.44 -16.39
C SER A 125 8.73 5.36 -16.20
N GLU A 126 9.65 5.23 -17.16
CA GLU A 126 10.73 4.25 -17.11
C GLU A 126 11.76 4.60 -16.03
N ARG A 127 12.08 5.89 -15.84
CA ARG A 127 12.91 6.34 -14.70
C ARG A 127 12.27 6.03 -13.34
N ARG A 128 10.97 6.26 -13.18
CA ARG A 128 10.24 5.92 -11.95
C ARG A 128 10.26 4.42 -11.66
N ALA A 129 10.04 3.60 -12.68
CA ALA A 129 10.13 2.14 -12.56
C ALA A 129 11.55 1.71 -12.14
N ARG A 130 12.58 2.30 -12.75
CA ARG A 130 13.99 2.06 -12.37
C ARG A 130 14.30 2.46 -10.93
N ALA A 131 13.82 3.62 -10.47
CA ALA A 131 14.03 4.07 -9.10
C ALA A 131 13.47 3.07 -8.07
N VAL A 132 12.26 2.55 -8.32
CA VAL A 132 11.65 1.50 -7.48
C VAL A 132 12.43 0.19 -7.57
N HIS A 133 12.79 -0.24 -8.78
CA HIS A 133 13.60 -1.43 -9.01
C HIS A 133 14.92 -1.38 -8.21
N ASP A 134 15.66 -0.28 -8.33
CA ASP A 134 16.96 -0.12 -7.68
C ASP A 134 16.83 -0.08 -6.16
N PHE A 135 15.80 0.60 -5.64
CA PHE A 135 15.50 0.58 -4.22
C PHE A 135 15.20 -0.84 -3.72
N LEU A 136 14.36 -1.61 -4.42
CA LEU A 136 14.04 -2.99 -4.03
C LEU A 136 15.28 -3.90 -4.06
N ARG A 137 16.18 -3.69 -5.03
CA ARG A 137 17.47 -4.38 -5.09
C ARG A 137 18.34 -4.04 -3.88
N GLU A 138 18.43 -2.77 -3.48
CA GLU A 138 19.14 -2.34 -2.27
C GLU A 138 18.55 -2.94 -0.99
N GLN A 139 17.24 -3.22 -0.97
CA GLN A 139 16.57 -3.96 0.11
C GLN A 139 16.82 -5.49 0.08
N GLY A 140 17.61 -5.98 -0.88
CA GLY A 140 18.06 -7.36 -0.96
C GLY A 140 17.25 -8.27 -1.89
N LEU A 141 16.45 -7.70 -2.81
CA LEU A 141 15.86 -8.50 -3.89
C LEU A 141 16.89 -8.76 -5.01
N PRO A 142 17.05 -10.01 -5.48
CA PRO A 142 17.91 -10.30 -6.63
C PRO A 142 17.42 -9.60 -7.90
N GLN A 143 18.34 -9.03 -8.68
CA GLN A 143 18.01 -8.38 -9.96
C GLN A 143 17.26 -9.32 -10.93
N ALA A 144 17.59 -10.61 -10.94
CA ALA A 144 16.92 -11.60 -11.80
C ALA A 144 15.42 -11.78 -11.49
N ARG A 145 14.95 -11.31 -10.33
CA ARG A 145 13.54 -11.35 -9.92
C ARG A 145 12.82 -10.03 -10.18
N LEU A 146 13.46 -9.03 -10.78
CA LEU A 146 12.87 -7.72 -11.03
C LEU A 146 13.03 -7.33 -12.51
N GLU A 147 11.95 -6.81 -13.10
CA GLU A 147 11.94 -6.28 -14.47
C GLU A 147 11.28 -4.90 -14.47
N ALA A 148 12.03 -3.84 -14.75
CA ALA A 148 11.50 -2.47 -14.79
C ALA A 148 11.04 -2.10 -16.21
N VAL A 149 9.83 -1.57 -16.36
CA VAL A 149 9.26 -1.14 -17.64
C VAL A 149 8.52 0.19 -17.47
N GLY A 150 8.77 1.14 -18.37
CA GLY A 150 7.95 2.34 -18.48
C GLY A 150 6.80 2.13 -19.47
N LEU A 151 5.58 2.46 -19.07
CA LEU A 151 4.39 2.41 -19.94
C LEU A 151 3.89 3.80 -20.34
N GLY A 152 4.47 4.86 -19.78
CA GLY A 152 4.04 6.24 -19.98
C GLY A 152 2.56 6.41 -19.67
N GLN A 153 1.84 7.05 -20.59
CA GLN A 153 0.40 7.32 -20.49
C GLN A 153 -0.48 6.23 -21.15
N SER A 154 0.11 5.13 -21.64
CA SER A 154 -0.59 4.15 -22.48
C SER A 154 -1.56 3.23 -21.73
N ALA A 155 -1.42 3.14 -20.41
CA ALA A 155 -2.24 2.31 -19.53
C ALA A 155 -2.83 3.14 -18.36
N PRO A 156 -3.82 4.00 -18.65
CA PRO A 156 -4.49 4.79 -17.62
C PRO A 156 -5.30 3.88 -16.69
N ARG A 157 -5.26 4.17 -15.39
CA ARG A 157 -6.03 3.47 -14.37
C ARG A 157 -7.46 3.97 -14.28
N VAL A 158 -7.64 5.27 -14.48
CA VAL A 158 -8.95 5.93 -14.42
C VAL A 158 -9.32 6.49 -15.79
N ALA A 159 -10.62 6.65 -16.00
CA ALA A 159 -11.15 7.05 -17.30
C ALA A 159 -10.66 8.43 -17.77
N ASP A 160 -10.39 9.36 -16.84
CA ASP A 160 -9.73 10.61 -17.18
C ASP A 160 -8.21 10.38 -17.31
N PRO A 161 -7.64 10.47 -18.51
CA PRO A 161 -6.22 10.21 -18.72
C PRO A 161 -5.32 11.28 -18.08
N ARG A 162 -5.84 12.47 -17.74
CA ARG A 162 -5.08 13.54 -17.08
C ARG A 162 -5.13 13.47 -15.55
N ASP A 163 -5.89 12.54 -14.99
CA ASP A 163 -6.05 12.43 -13.55
C ASP A 163 -4.71 12.04 -12.87
N PRO A 164 -4.32 12.73 -11.78
CA PRO A 164 -3.21 12.37 -10.91
C PRO A 164 -3.12 10.90 -10.49
N ALA A 165 -4.24 10.19 -10.39
CA ALA A 165 -4.28 8.78 -10.06
C ALA A 165 -3.55 7.89 -11.06
N ASN A 166 -3.32 8.37 -12.28
CA ASN A 166 -2.54 7.66 -13.29
C ASN A 166 -1.02 7.73 -13.03
N ARG A 167 -0.54 8.70 -12.24
CA ARG A 167 0.87 8.82 -11.85
C ARG A 167 1.19 7.83 -10.73
N ARG A 168 1.70 6.66 -11.11
CA ARG A 168 1.95 5.54 -10.18
C ARG A 168 3.05 4.62 -10.70
N VAL A 169 3.48 3.71 -9.86
CA VAL A 169 4.23 2.52 -10.24
C VAL A 169 3.41 1.31 -9.79
N GLU A 170 3.35 0.25 -10.58
CA GLU A 170 2.68 -1.00 -10.22
C GLU A 170 3.72 -2.13 -10.17
N LEU A 171 3.50 -3.14 -9.31
CA LEU A 171 4.30 -4.36 -9.30
C LEU A 171 3.45 -5.59 -9.54
N HIS A 172 3.78 -6.31 -10.61
CA HIS A 172 3.06 -7.50 -11.04
C HIS A 172 3.92 -8.72 -10.82
N ALA A 173 3.42 -9.70 -10.06
CA ALA A 173 4.05 -11.01 -10.03
C ALA A 173 3.81 -11.72 -11.37
N VAL A 174 4.88 -12.15 -12.03
CA VAL A 174 4.86 -12.88 -13.29
C VAL A 174 5.12 -14.35 -13.00
N LEU A 175 4.16 -15.19 -13.38
CA LEU A 175 4.31 -16.64 -13.37
C LEU A 175 5.09 -17.07 -14.61
N ARG A 176 6.13 -17.87 -14.42
CA ARG A 176 6.80 -18.60 -15.49
C ARG A 176 6.63 -20.09 -15.28
#